data_AF-A0A452GWK6-F1
#
_entry.id   AF-A0A452GWK6-F1
#
_cell.length_a   1.000
_cell.length_b   1.000
_cell.length_c   1.000
_cell.angle_alpha   90.00
_cell.angle_beta   90.00
_cell.angle_gamma   90.00
#
_symmetry.space_group_name_H-M   'P 1'
#
loop_
_entity.id
_entity.type
_entity.pdbx_description
1 polymer ?
#
loop_
_entity_poly.entity_id
_entity_poly.type
_entity_poly.pdbx_seq_one_letter_code
_entity_poly.pdbx_strand_id
1 'polypeptide(L)'
;MGNRSSRNLTAHMRSDLLIRTLDNLSQEEFKRFKDKLSHSDFEGKGNIPRGRLENADRIDTKNLLIQFYGEIAAVEVTTNVFIQINLRDAAAKLREEREKGKKLRAAPHYGGEIDLRYATSAT
;
A
#
# COMPACT_ATOMS: atom_id res chain seq x y z
N MET A 1 18.31 -20.07 -2.23
CA MET A 1 18.36 -19.20 -1.03
C MET A 1 17.35 -18.07 -1.18
N GLY A 2 16.49 -17.85 -0.20
CA GLY A 2 15.26 -17.07 -0.34
C GLY A 2 15.42 -15.55 -0.40
N ASN A 3 14.67 -14.92 -1.32
CA ASN A 3 14.45 -13.49 -1.45
C ASN A 3 13.93 -12.87 -0.14
N ARG A 4 14.82 -12.50 0.77
CA ARG A 4 14.50 -11.67 1.94
C ARG A 4 14.49 -10.18 1.57
N SER A 5 15.36 -9.78 0.63
CA SER A 5 15.51 -8.40 0.16
C SER A 5 14.26 -7.89 -0.59
N SER A 6 13.72 -8.67 -1.52
CA SER A 6 12.51 -8.28 -2.28
C SER A 6 11.26 -8.17 -1.41
N ARG A 7 11.15 -8.98 -0.33
CA ARG A 7 10.00 -8.92 0.59
C ARG A 7 10.00 -7.63 1.41
N ASN A 8 11.16 -7.21 1.94
CA ASN A 8 11.29 -5.95 2.69
C ASN A 8 11.08 -4.71 1.82
N LEU A 9 11.53 -4.73 0.55
CA LEU A 9 11.24 -3.65 -0.41
C LEU A 9 9.73 -3.50 -0.65
N THR A 10 9.01 -4.61 -0.86
CA THR A 10 7.56 -4.56 -1.10
C THR A 10 6.72 -4.16 0.12
N ALA A 11 7.23 -4.45 1.32
CA ALA A 11 6.65 -4.05 2.60
C ALA A 11 6.66 -2.53 2.76
N HIS A 12 7.85 -1.94 2.62
CA HIS A 12 8.04 -0.48 2.66
C HIS A 12 7.17 0.26 1.65
N MET A 13 7.11 -0.22 0.39
CA MET A 13 6.28 0.42 -0.63
C MET A 13 4.79 0.49 -0.26
N ARG A 14 4.25 -0.52 0.42
CA ARG A 14 2.83 -0.53 0.83
C ARG A 14 2.57 0.35 2.05
N SER A 15 3.49 0.35 3.01
CA SER A 15 3.46 1.29 4.14
C SER A 15 3.51 2.74 3.64
N ASP A 16 4.43 3.05 2.72
CA ASP A 16 4.61 4.39 2.16
C ASP A 16 3.40 4.82 1.31
N LEU A 17 2.77 3.87 0.61
CA LEU A 17 1.54 4.14 -0.13
C LEU A 17 0.39 4.48 0.83
N LEU A 18 0.19 3.71 1.89
CA LEU A 18 -0.84 3.97 2.88
C LEU A 18 -0.69 5.35 3.52
N ILE A 19 0.52 5.72 3.96
CA ILE A 19 0.71 7.03 4.62
C ILE A 19 0.43 8.20 3.68
N ARG A 20 0.98 8.17 2.45
CA ARG A 20 0.75 9.21 1.44
C ARG A 20 -0.73 9.38 1.14
N THR A 21 -1.47 8.27 1.12
CA THR A 21 -2.90 8.29 0.85
C THR A 21 -3.69 8.87 2.03
N LEU A 22 -3.31 8.57 3.28
CA LEU A 22 -3.94 9.17 4.47
C LEU A 22 -3.58 10.66 4.63
N ASP A 23 -2.38 11.08 4.24
CA ASP A 23 -1.94 12.49 4.26
C ASP A 23 -2.75 13.39 3.32
N ASN A 24 -3.26 12.84 2.23
CA ASN A 24 -4.10 13.59 1.28
C ASN A 24 -5.54 13.78 1.75
N LEU A 25 -5.95 13.14 2.86
CA LEU A 25 -7.29 13.32 3.41
C LEU A 25 -7.38 14.62 4.19
N SER A 26 -8.46 15.38 4.00
CA SER A 26 -8.83 16.45 4.93
C SER A 26 -9.09 15.89 6.34
N GLN A 27 -9.10 16.76 7.35
CA GLN A 27 -9.33 16.34 8.73
C GLN A 27 -10.72 15.70 8.91
N GLU A 28 -11.74 16.18 8.18
CA GLU A 28 -13.08 15.60 8.23
C GLU A 28 -13.14 14.21 7.58
N GLU A 29 -12.54 14.06 6.40
CA GLU A 29 -12.44 12.78 5.71
C GLU A 29 -11.68 11.76 6.54
N PHE A 30 -10.59 12.16 7.19
CA PHE A 30 -9.82 11.31 8.07
C PHE A 30 -10.62 10.90 9.32
N LYS A 31 -11.41 11.81 9.90
CA LYS A 31 -12.33 11.47 11.00
C LYS A 31 -13.36 10.42 10.57
N ARG A 32 -14.00 10.60 9.41
CA ARG A 32 -14.96 9.63 8.84
C ARG A 32 -14.31 8.30 8.51
N PHE A 33 -13.07 8.32 8.04
CA PHE A 33 -12.27 7.12 7.79
C PHE A 33 -12.06 6.32 9.09
N LYS A 34 -11.57 6.96 10.16
CA LYS A 34 -11.35 6.30 11.46
C LYS A 34 -12.66 5.76 12.05
N ASP A 35 -13.72 6.55 11.98
CA ASP A 35 -15.05 6.12 12.44
C ASP A 35 -15.50 4.86 11.70
N LYS A 36 -15.40 4.84 10.36
CA LYS A 36 -15.81 3.69 9.57
C LYS A 36 -14.98 2.44 9.83
N LEU A 37 -13.66 2.61 9.97
CA LEU A 37 -12.72 1.54 10.29
C LEU A 37 -13.02 0.88 11.65
N SER A 38 -13.62 1.63 12.57
CA SER A 38 -14.00 1.14 13.90
C SER A 38 -15.37 0.46 13.97
N HIS A 39 -16.20 0.57 12.94
CA HIS A 39 -17.58 0.06 12.94
C HIS A 39 -17.86 -0.99 11.87
N SER A 40 -16.88 -1.34 11.04
CA SER A 40 -17.08 -2.25 9.91
C SER A 40 -16.11 -3.41 9.98
N ASP A 41 -16.65 -4.61 9.83
CA ASP A 41 -15.88 -5.82 9.61
C ASP A 41 -15.45 -5.88 8.14
N PHE A 42 -14.19 -6.21 7.90
CA PHE A 42 -13.66 -6.36 6.55
C PHE A 42 -13.27 -7.81 6.29
N GLU A 43 -14.19 -8.54 5.66
CA GLU A 43 -14.00 -9.94 5.26
C GLU A 43 -13.74 -10.91 6.43
N GLY A 44 -14.42 -10.72 7.56
CA GLY A 44 -14.28 -11.56 8.76
C GLY A 44 -12.98 -11.33 9.54
N LYS A 45 -12.21 -10.28 9.21
CA LYS A 45 -10.95 -9.93 9.87
C LYS A 45 -11.17 -9.12 11.16
N GLY A 46 -12.41 -8.75 11.47
CA GLY A 46 -12.76 -7.85 12.56
C GLY A 46 -12.57 -6.39 12.20
N ASN A 47 -12.72 -5.54 13.21
CA ASN A 47 -12.57 -4.10 13.17
C ASN A 47 -11.52 -3.65 14.19
N ILE A 48 -10.84 -2.53 13.92
CA ILE A 48 -9.91 -1.96 14.88
C ILE A 48 -10.73 -1.24 15.98
N PRO A 49 -10.51 -1.52 17.27
CA PRO A 49 -11.29 -0.91 18.34
C PRO A 49 -11.23 0.62 18.32
N ARG A 50 -12.39 1.27 18.50
CA ARG A 50 -12.52 2.74 18.49
C ARG A 50 -11.52 3.44 19.42
N GLY A 51 -11.28 2.90 20.62
CA GLY A 51 -10.34 3.49 21.58
C GLY A 51 -8.89 3.57 21.06
N ARG A 52 -8.48 2.67 20.14
CA ARG A 52 -7.16 2.76 19.49
C ARG A 52 -7.11 3.83 18.40
N LEU A 53 -8.26 4.17 17.81
CA LEU A 53 -8.36 5.10 16.68
C LEU A 53 -8.69 6.53 17.10
N GLU A 54 -9.29 6.74 18.27
CA GLU A 54 -9.80 8.06 18.69
C GLU A 54 -8.72 9.16 18.60
N ASN A 55 -7.56 8.93 19.20
CA ASN A 55 -6.43 9.88 19.21
C ASN A 55 -5.31 9.53 18.22
N ALA A 56 -5.48 8.47 17.43
CA ALA A 56 -4.48 8.08 16.44
C ALA A 56 -4.36 9.14 15.34
N ASP A 57 -3.11 9.57 15.08
CA ASP A 57 -2.78 10.37 13.91
C ASP A 57 -2.70 9.49 12.64
N ARG A 58 -2.27 10.07 11.52
CA ARG A 58 -2.17 9.36 10.23
C ARG A 58 -1.11 8.25 10.26
N ILE A 59 0.01 8.47 10.94
CA ILE A 59 1.09 7.48 11.07
C ILE A 59 0.64 6.34 11.99
N ASP A 60 0.02 6.67 13.11
CA ASP A 60 -0.55 5.69 14.04
C ASP A 60 -1.61 4.84 13.34
N THR A 61 -2.52 5.47 12.60
CA THR A 61 -3.59 4.77 11.88
C THR A 61 -3.03 3.83 10.81
N LYS A 62 -2.00 4.25 10.07
CA LYS A 62 -1.26 3.38 9.14
C LYS A 62 -0.64 2.19 9.87
N ASN A 63 0.03 2.42 11.00
CA ASN A 63 0.63 1.35 11.79
C ASN A 63 -0.42 0.37 12.32
N LEU A 64 -1.58 0.87 12.78
CA LEU A 64 -2.71 0.06 13.24
C LEU A 64 -3.29 -0.81 12.13
N LEU A 65 -3.47 -0.26 10.92
CA LEU A 65 -3.93 -1.01 9.74
C LEU A 65 -2.98 -2.17 9.41
N ILE A 66 -1.66 -1.90 9.38
CA ILE A 66 -0.64 -2.91 9.09
C ILE A 66 -0.58 -3.96 10.21
N GLN A 67 -0.62 -3.53 11.48
CA GLN A 67 -0.55 -4.45 12.62
C GLN A 67 -1.77 -5.38 12.68
N PHE A 68 -2.95 -4.84 12.39
CA PHE A 68 -4.21 -5.57 12.56
C PHE A 68 -4.56 -6.46 11.35
N TYR A 69 -4.44 -5.92 10.13
CA TYR A 69 -4.83 -6.64 8.91
C TYR A 69 -3.62 -7.26 8.18
N GLY A 70 -2.40 -6.81 8.47
CA GLY A 70 -1.22 -7.13 7.67
C GLY A 70 -1.10 -6.21 6.45
N GLU A 71 0.11 -6.02 5.95
CA GLU A 71 0.41 -5.02 4.91
C GLU A 71 -0.34 -5.21 3.58
N ILE A 72 -0.67 -6.45 3.17
CA ILE A 72 -1.42 -6.69 1.92
C ILE A 72 -2.86 -6.25 2.13
N ALA A 73 -3.52 -6.80 3.16
CA ALA A 73 -4.93 -6.56 3.42
C ALA A 73 -5.19 -5.12 3.91
N ALA A 74 -4.22 -4.46 4.56
CA ALA A 74 -4.33 -3.06 4.95
C ALA A 74 -4.65 -2.13 3.77
N VAL A 75 -4.05 -2.37 2.60
CA VAL A 75 -4.32 -1.60 1.38
C VAL A 75 -5.73 -1.88 0.84
N GLU A 76 -6.19 -3.12 0.91
CA GLU A 76 -7.53 -3.53 0.48
C GLU A 76 -8.61 -2.96 1.39
N VAL A 77 -8.42 -3.04 2.71
CA VAL A 77 -9.29 -2.42 3.72
C VAL A 77 -9.38 -0.92 3.52
N THR A 78 -8.24 -0.23 3.36
CA THR A 78 -8.21 1.23 3.14
C THR A 78 -9.00 1.62 1.90
N THR A 79 -8.84 0.86 0.81
CA THR A 79 -9.59 1.05 -0.43
C THR A 79 -11.10 0.89 -0.21
N ASN A 80 -11.51 -0.16 0.52
CA ASN A 80 -12.92 -0.42 0.81
C ASN A 80 -13.55 0.66 1.69
N VAL A 81 -12.82 1.13 2.71
CA VAL A 81 -13.30 2.23 3.56
C VAL A 81 -13.55 3.47 2.72
N PHE A 82 -12.61 3.86 1.86
CA PHE A 82 -12.78 5.03 0.98
C PHE A 82 -14.02 4.95 0.10
N ILE A 83 -14.29 3.77 -0.49
CA ILE A 83 -15.52 3.57 -1.27
C ILE A 83 -16.76 3.80 -0.39
N GLN A 84 -16.75 3.26 0.84
CA GLN A 84 -17.88 3.37 1.76
C GLN A 84 -18.09 4.78 2.32
N ILE A 85 -17.04 5.61 2.41
CA ILE A 85 -17.16 7.03 2.82
C ILE A 85 -17.26 7.99 1.62
N ASN A 86 -17.42 7.45 0.41
CA ASN A 86 -17.58 8.17 -0.85
C ASN A 86 -16.33 8.93 -1.36
N LEU A 87 -15.14 8.49 -0.98
CA LEU A 87 -13.85 8.98 -1.50
C LEU A 87 -13.37 8.13 -2.67
N ARG A 88 -14.17 8.11 -3.75
CA ARG A 88 -13.94 7.22 -4.90
C ARG A 88 -12.65 7.54 -5.65
N ASP A 89 -12.28 8.81 -5.77
CA ASP A 89 -11.02 9.23 -6.40
C ASP A 89 -9.79 8.78 -5.61
N ALA A 90 -9.85 8.91 -4.28
CA ALA A 90 -8.79 8.41 -3.40
C ALA A 90 -8.65 6.89 -3.50
N ALA A 91 -9.77 6.15 -3.58
CA ALA A 91 -9.77 4.71 -3.78
C ALA A 91 -9.18 4.31 -5.16
N ALA A 92 -9.54 5.02 -6.22
CA ALA A 92 -9.02 4.78 -7.56
C ALA A 92 -7.51 5.02 -7.64
N LYS A 93 -7.03 6.14 -7.09
CA LYS A 93 -5.60 6.48 -7.04
C LYS A 93 -4.81 5.43 -6.25
N LEU A 94 -5.34 4.99 -5.09
CA LEU A 94 -4.70 3.95 -4.28
C LEU A 94 -4.57 2.62 -5.05
N ARG A 95 -5.61 2.23 -5.80
CA ARG A 95 -5.58 1.05 -6.67
C ARG A 95 -4.56 1.18 -7.80
N GLU A 96 -4.50 2.33 -8.46
CA GLU A 96 -3.57 2.58 -9.55
C GLU A 96 -2.11 2.48 -9.09
N GLU A 97 -1.77 3.14 -7.98
CA GLU A 97 -0.41 3.11 -7.41
C GLU A 97 0.01 1.70 -6.97
N ARG A 98 -0.92 0.92 -6.43
CA ARG A 98 -0.70 -0.51 -6.14
C ARG A 98 -0.34 -1.28 -7.40
N GLU A 99 -1.04 -1.08 -8.51
CA GLU A 99 -0.77 -1.79 -9.77
C GLU A 99 0.53 -1.33 -10.45
N LYS A 100 0.88 -0.04 -10.37
CA LYS A 100 2.21 0.46 -10.81
C LYS A 100 3.34 -0.22 -10.05
N GLY A 101 3.19 -0.37 -8.73
CA GLY A 101 4.13 -1.11 -7.89
C GLY A 101 4.28 -2.59 -8.29
N LYS A 102 3.28 -3.20 -8.93
CA LYS A 102 3.39 -4.55 -9.50
C LYS A 102 4.07 -4.57 -10.86
N LYS A 103 3.83 -3.57 -11.72
CA LYS A 103 4.45 -3.49 -13.07
C LYS A 103 5.96 -3.30 -13.02
N LEU A 104 6.48 -2.50 -12.07
CA LEU A 104 7.93 -2.42 -11.83
C LEU A 104 8.56 -3.77 -11.45
N ARG A 105 7.77 -4.74 -10.97
CA ARG A 105 8.23 -6.09 -10.61
C ARG A 105 8.14 -7.08 -11.77
N ALA A 106 7.39 -6.77 -12.82
CA ALA A 106 7.16 -7.64 -13.98
C ALA A 106 8.05 -7.31 -15.19
N ALA A 107 8.80 -6.20 -15.15
CA ALA A 107 9.81 -5.92 -16.15
C ALA A 107 10.90 -7.01 -16.08
N PRO A 108 11.16 -7.78 -17.16
CA PRO A 108 12.28 -8.70 -17.18
C PRO A 108 13.55 -7.87 -16.94
N HIS A 109 14.31 -8.29 -15.95
CA HIS A 109 15.65 -7.78 -15.70
C HIS A 109 16.47 -8.17 -16.94
N TYR A 110 16.56 -7.29 -17.94
CA TYR A 110 17.58 -7.38 -18.96
C TYR A 110 18.90 -7.18 -18.22
N GLY A 111 19.50 -8.30 -17.81
CA GLY A 111 20.84 -8.36 -17.27
C GLY A 111 21.77 -7.75 -18.30
N GLY A 112 22.28 -6.56 -17.98
CA GLY A 112 23.39 -5.98 -18.69
C GLY A 112 24.61 -6.85 -18.45
N GLU A 113 24.92 -7.70 -19.42
CA GLU A 113 26.29 -8.03 -19.78
C GLU A 113 26.40 -7.73 -21.27
N ILE A 114 26.83 -6.51 -21.58
CA ILE A 114 27.33 -6.18 -22.91
C ILE A 114 28.64 -6.95 -23.08
N ASP A 115 28.57 -8.13 -23.67
CA ASP A 115 29.77 -8.84 -24.10
C ASP A 115 30.41 -8.02 -25.24
N LEU A 116 31.46 -7.26 -24.91
CA LEU A 116 32.26 -6.45 -25.83
C LEU A 116 33.06 -7.28 -26.85
N ARG A 117 32.83 -8.59 -26.98
CA ARG A 117 33.60 -9.46 -27.89
C ARG A 117 33.11 -9.49 -29.33
N TYR A 118 32.01 -8.82 -29.68
CA TYR A 118 31.53 -8.77 -31.07
C TYR A 118 32.12 -7.63 -31.92
N ALA A 119 33.02 -6.79 -31.40
CA ALA A 119 33.61 -5.68 -32.16
C ALA A 119 35.00 -5.95 -32.76
N THR A 120 35.53 -7.19 -32.74
CA THR A 120 36.87 -7.50 -33.29
C THR A 120 36.88 -8.67 -34.29
N SER A 121 35.83 -8.81 -35.10
CA SER A 121 35.86 -9.72 -36.26
C SER A 121 34.96 -9.19 -37.37
N ALA A 122 35.34 -8.06 -37.94
CA ALA A 122 35.03 -7.71 -39.31
C ALA A 122 36.36 -7.29 -39.95
N THR A 123 37.07 -8.27 -40.49
CA THR A 123 38.10 -8.08 -41.52
C THR A 123 37.39 -8.14 -42.87
#